data_AF-A0A562T2B9-F1
#
_entry.id   AF-A0A562T2B9-F1
#
_cell.length_a   1.000
_cell.length_b   1.000
_cell.length_c   1.000
_cell.angle_alpha   90.00
_cell.angle_beta   90.00
_cell.angle_gamma   90.00
#
_symmetry.space_group_name_H-M   'P 1'
#
loop_
_entity.id
_entity.type
_entity.pdbx_description
1 polymer ?
#
loop_
_entity_poly.entity_id
_entity_poly.type
_entity_poly.pdbx_seq_one_letter_code
_entity_poly.pdbx_strand_id
1 'polypeptide(L)'
;MDIFSFSSVQFHGILLVLAGLLIRFIIGYRRFNRRGIAGLQHFSSYPVALLVLFIEWIFNLLGLLAILAGTLLLLLEWFNGLFH
;
A
#
# COMPACT_ATOMS: atom_id res chain seq x y z
N MET A 1 19.21 8.82 25.33
CA MET A 1 18.27 8.01 24.53
C MET A 1 17.31 8.99 23.87
N ASP A 2 17.69 9.53 22.72
CA ASP A 2 16.84 10.46 22.01
C ASP A 2 15.73 9.66 21.32
N ILE A 3 14.49 9.89 21.71
CA ILE A 3 13.30 9.16 21.23
C ILE A 3 13.05 9.44 19.73
N PHE A 4 13.79 10.38 19.14
CA PHE A 4 13.58 10.90 17.78
C PHE A 4 14.75 10.68 16.82
N SER A 5 15.81 9.96 17.20
CA SER A 5 16.92 9.67 16.27
C SER A 5 16.56 8.51 15.34
N PHE A 6 15.73 8.78 14.33
CA PHE A 6 15.41 7.79 13.29
C PHE A 6 16.64 7.49 12.44
N SER A 7 16.94 6.20 12.25
CA SER A 7 17.97 5.80 11.28
C SER A 7 17.46 6.03 9.86
N SER A 8 18.38 6.27 8.91
CA SER A 8 18.01 6.40 7.49
C SER A 8 17.19 5.21 7.01
N VAL A 9 17.52 3.99 7.47
CA VAL A 9 16.79 2.77 7.10
C VAL A 9 15.34 2.79 7.63
N GLN A 10 15.14 3.20 8.89
CA GLN A 10 13.80 3.33 9.47
C GLN A 10 12.94 4.34 8.71
N PHE A 11 13.52 5.47 8.32
CA PHE A 11 12.80 6.48 7.54
C PHE A 11 12.31 5.94 6.19
N HIS A 12 13.17 5.23 5.44
CA HIS A 12 12.78 4.61 4.16
C HIS A 12 11.72 3.51 4.36
N GLY A 13 11.86 2.70 5.43
CA GLY A 13 10.88 1.67 5.77
C GLY A 13 9.49 2.25 6.06
N ILE A 14 9.42 3.30 6.88
CA ILE A 14 8.16 4.01 7.20
C ILE A 14 7.55 4.60 5.93
N LEU A 15 8.34 5.28 5.09
CA LEU A 15 7.85 5.85 3.83
C LEU A 15 7.27 4.78 2.90
N LEU A 16 7.91 3.62 2.78
CA LEU A 16 7.42 2.51 1.96
C LEU A 16 6.08 1.96 2.47
N VAL A 17 5.95 1.77 3.79
CA VAL A 17 4.69 1.31 4.39
C VAL A 17 3.58 2.34 4.16
N LEU A 18 3.85 3.62 4.42
CA LEU A 18 2.88 4.69 4.21
C LEU A 18 2.46 4.80 2.74
N ALA A 19 3.40 4.73 1.81
CA ALA A 19 3.11 4.75 0.38
C ALA A 19 2.24 3.56 -0.03
N GLY A 20 2.57 2.35 0.42
CA GLY A 20 1.78 1.15 0.11
C GLY A 20 0.38 1.19 0.70
N LEU A 21 0.21 1.69 1.92
CA LEU A 21 -1.10 1.92 2.54
C LEU A 21 -1.92 2.97 1.78
N LEU A 22 -1.29 4.07 1.40
CA LEU A 22 -1.94 5.15 0.65
C LEU A 22 -2.42 4.67 -0.72
N ILE A 23 -1.61 3.87 -1.43
CA ILE A 23 -2.01 3.25 -2.69
C ILE A 23 -3.26 2.38 -2.49
N ARG A 24 -3.26 1.49 -1.49
CA ARG A 24 -4.41 0.61 -1.22
C ARG A 24 -5.64 1.39 -0.78
N PHE A 25 -5.46 2.46 -0.01
CA PHE A 25 -6.55 3.36 0.40
C PHE A 25 -7.18 4.05 -0.81
N ILE A 26 -6.38 4.63 -1.71
CA ILE A 26 -6.89 5.29 -2.92
C ILE A 26 -7.66 4.30 -3.81
N ILE A 27 -7.14 3.08 -4.00
CA ILE A 27 -7.85 2.06 -4.78
C ILE A 27 -9.16 1.66 -4.09
N GLY A 28 -9.13 1.45 -2.77
CA GLY A 28 -10.33 1.13 -1.98
C GLY A 28 -11.39 2.21 -2.08
N TYR A 29 -10.99 3.47 -1.96
CA TYR A 29 -11.84 4.64 -2.11
C TYR A 29 -12.44 4.73 -3.51
N ARG A 30 -11.62 4.55 -4.56
CA ARG A 30 -12.10 4.52 -5.95
C ARG A 30 -13.06 3.36 -6.21
N ARG A 31 -12.82 2.19 -5.61
CA ARG A 31 -13.70 1.02 -5.72
C ARG A 31 -15.03 1.27 -5.02
N PHE A 32 -15.00 1.91 -3.85
CA PHE A 32 -16.19 2.30 -3.11
C PHE A 32 -17.04 3.29 -3.91
N ASN A 33 -16.43 4.36 -4.43
CA ASN A 33 -17.14 5.39 -5.20
C ASN A 33 -17.73 4.90 -6.55
N ARG A 34 -17.28 3.75 -7.06
CA ARG A 34 -17.87 3.11 -8.26
C ARG A 34 -19.03 2.16 -7.95
N ARG A 35 -19.29 1.84 -6.69
CA ARG A 35 -20.43 1.03 -6.29
C ARG A 35 -21.65 1.93 -6.17
N GLY A 36 -22.74 1.58 -6.85
CA GLY A 36 -24.01 2.31 -6.75
C GLY A 36 -24.75 2.01 -5.44
N ILE A 37 -25.97 2.53 -5.32
CA ILE A 37 -26.86 2.38 -4.13
C ILE A 37 -27.12 0.91 -3.77
N ALA A 38 -27.10 0.00 -4.75
CA ALA A 38 -27.26 -1.45 -4.54
C ALA A 38 -25.93 -2.20 -4.28
N GLY A 39 -24.81 -1.49 -4.16
CA GLY A 39 -23.48 -2.11 -4.01
C GLY A 39 -22.90 -2.72 -5.29
N LEU A 40 -23.65 -2.75 -6.39
CA LEU A 40 -23.16 -3.21 -7.69
C LEU A 40 -22.19 -2.20 -8.31
N GLN A 41 -21.10 -2.74 -8.86
CA GLN A 41 -20.09 -1.99 -9.57
C GLN A 41 -20.62 -1.66 -10.96
N HIS A 42 -20.87 -0.38 -11.25
CA HIS A 42 -21.38 0.04 -12.55
C HIS A 42 -20.21 0.39 -13.47
N PHE A 43 -20.06 -0.33 -14.58
CA PHE A 43 -19.08 -0.02 -15.63
C PHE A 43 -19.83 0.37 -16.91
N SER A 44 -19.35 1.39 -17.60
CA SER A 44 -19.96 1.88 -18.85
C SER A 44 -19.81 0.88 -20.00
N SER A 45 -18.74 0.09 -20.00
CA SER A 45 -18.51 -0.96 -20.99
C SER A 45 -17.65 -2.08 -20.44
N TYR A 46 -17.86 -3.29 -20.96
CA TYR A 46 -17.10 -4.49 -20.59
C TYR A 46 -15.56 -4.34 -20.74
N PRO A 47 -15.00 -3.83 -21.85
CA PRO A 47 -13.55 -3.67 -21.97
C PRO A 47 -12.97 -2.62 -21.01
N VAL A 48 -13.73 -1.56 -20.69
CA VAL A 48 -13.33 -0.57 -19.68
C VAL A 48 -13.30 -1.21 -18.30
N ALA A 49 -14.26 -2.08 -17.97
CA ALA A 49 -14.27 -2.82 -16.72
C ALA A 49 -12.99 -3.66 -16.56
N LEU A 50 -12.60 -4.40 -17.60
CA LEU A 50 -11.41 -5.24 -17.60
C LEU A 50 -10.13 -4.40 -17.38
N LEU A 51 -9.96 -3.31 -18.12
CA LEU A 51 -8.79 -2.44 -17.97
C LEU A 51 -8.70 -1.81 -16.56
N VAL A 52 -9.82 -1.30 -16.05
CA VAL A 52 -9.86 -0.71 -14.70
C VAL A 52 -9.54 -1.74 -13.63
N LEU A 53 -10.15 -2.93 -13.69
CA LEU A 53 -9.90 -4.01 -12.74
C LEU A 53 -8.45 -4.49 -12.81
N PHE A 54 -7.88 -4.62 -14.01
CA PHE A 54 -6.50 -5.02 -14.21
C PHE A 54 -5.51 -4.01 -13.61
N ILE A 55 -5.72 -2.71 -13.87
CA ILE A 55 -4.90 -1.65 -13.30
C ILE A 55 -5.02 -1.62 -11.77
N GLU A 56 -6.24 -1.74 -11.22
CA GLU A 56 -6.44 -1.82 -9.77
C GLU A 56 -5.75 -3.03 -9.13
N TRP A 57 -5.69 -4.15 -9.83
CA TRP A 57 -5.00 -5.32 -9.37
C TRP A 57 -3.48 -5.09 -9.31
N ILE A 58 -2.89 -4.49 -10.36
CA ILE A 58 -1.46 -4.12 -10.38
C ILE A 58 -1.14 -3.17 -9.23
N PHE A 59 -1.91 -2.09 -9.07
CA PHE A 59 -1.65 -1.13 -8.00
C PHE A 59 -1.86 -1.74 -6.60
N ASN A 60 -2.82 -2.65 -6.42
CA ASN A 60 -2.95 -3.37 -5.16
C ASN A 60 -1.76 -4.28 -4.88
N LEU A 61 -1.24 -4.95 -5.91
CA LEU A 61 -0.05 -5.79 -5.80
C LEU A 61 1.19 -4.95 -5.44
N LEU A 62 1.39 -3.83 -6.13
CA LEU A 62 2.47 -2.88 -5.82
C LEU A 62 2.34 -2.32 -4.39
N GLY A 63 1.12 -1.95 -3.97
CA GLY A 63 0.87 -1.48 -2.62
C GLY A 63 1.15 -2.55 -1.56
N LEU A 64 0.79 -3.81 -1.83
CA LEU A 64 1.12 -4.94 -0.95
C LEU A 64 2.63 -5.15 -0.85
N LEU A 65 3.33 -5.17 -1.99
CA LEU A 65 4.78 -5.33 -2.04
C LEU A 65 5.51 -4.21 -1.31
N ALA A 66 5.06 -2.96 -1.46
CA ALA A 66 5.61 -1.81 -0.74
C ALA A 66 5.43 -1.93 0.78
N ILE A 67 4.24 -2.37 1.23
CA ILE A 67 4.01 -2.64 2.66
C ILE A 67 4.95 -3.74 3.15
N LEU A 68 5.03 -4.88 2.44
CA LEU A 68 5.88 -6.01 2.84
C LEU A 68 7.37 -5.64 2.86
N ALA A 69 7.85 -4.90 1.86
CA ALA A 69 9.23 -4.45 1.81
C ALA A 69 9.55 -3.46 2.95
N GLY A 70 8.65 -2.50 3.19
CA GLY A 70 8.80 -1.54 4.27
C GLY A 70 8.76 -2.19 5.66
N THR A 71 7.83 -3.13 5.90
CA THR A 71 7.76 -3.86 7.17
C THR A 71 8.98 -4.76 7.37
N LEU A 72 9.48 -5.42 6.31
CA LEU A 72 10.68 -6.25 6.38
C LEU A 72 11.92 -5.43 6.71
N LEU A 73 12.09 -4.25 6.12
CA LEU A 73 13.20 -3.34 6.44
C LEU A 73 13.17 -2.88 7.90
N LEU A 74 11.99 -2.53 8.41
CA LEU A 74 11.82 -2.12 9.81
C LEU A 74 12.12 -3.28 10.78
N LEU A 75 11.69 -4.49 10.43
CA LEU A 75 11.94 -5.68 11.24
C LEU A 75 13.43 -6.05 11.25
N LEU A 76 14.10 -5.96 10.10
CA LEU A 76 15.53 -6.22 9.97
C LEU A 76 16.36 -5.23 10.81
N GLU A 77 16.04 -3.94 10.74
CA GLU A 77 16.73 -2.92 11.55
C GLU A 77 16.53 -3.15 13.04
N TRP A 78 15.29 -3.47 13.45
CA TRP A 78 15.00 -3.80 14.85
C TRP A 78 15.81 -5.02 15.32
N PHE A 79 15.92 -6.05 14.46
CA PHE A 79 16.73 -7.22 14.75
C PHE A 79 18.22 -6.85 14.86
N ASN A 80 18.77 -6.07 13.92
CA ASN A 80 20.16 -5.62 13.96
C ASN A 80 20.49 -4.85 15.25
N GLY A 81 19.57 -4.00 15.73
CA GLY A 81 19.72 -3.30 17.00
C GLY A 81 19.61 -4.17 18.25
N LEU A 82 19.20 -5.44 18.13
CA LEU A 82 19.07 -6.39 19.23
C LEU A 82 20.34 -7.24 19.44
N PHE A 83 21.17 -7.39 18.41
CA PHE A 83 22.45 -8.13 18.44
C PHE A 83 23.68 -7.21 18.59
N HIS A 84 23.47 -5.91 18.80
CA HIS A 84 24.48 -4.90 19.10
C HIS A 84 24.15 -4.19 20.41
#